data_AF-A0AA96RWI3-F1
#
_entry.id   AF-A0AA96RWI3-F1
#
_cell.length_a   1.000
_cell.length_b   1.000
_cell.length_c   1.000
_cell.angle_alpha   90.00
_cell.angle_beta   90.00
_cell.angle_gamma   90.00
#
_symmetry.space_group_name_H-M   'P 1'
#
loop_
_entity.id
_entity.type
_entity.pdbx_description
1 polymer ?
#
loop_
_entity_poly.entity_id
_entity_poly.type
_entity_poly.pdbx_seq_one_letter_code
_entity_poly.pdbx_strand_id
1 'polypeptide(L)'
;MNIVVAGDCEKHDFILAAAILLKGYYNNDVMIISDNHRHYQYFDGEVSGIQIRNAEPLAADRPDIVLYDWHHGYPEGLEDEQIVFATSYERQAMEHVDELLDQKRIPALLIVIEEECGLGLKYVDRYYPVITSKISYITSAERRIDWGHDGRVNLKVEKDFAGAVNDFLMEIGNVPKHDIKKLWQYARKRGE
;
A
#
# COMPACT_ATOMS: atom_id res chain seq x y z
N MET A 1 -12.22 -9.00 -1.42
CA MET A 1 -11.34 -8.12 -2.24
C MET A 1 -9.90 -8.35 -1.80
N ASN A 2 -9.09 -8.92 -2.69
CA ASN A 2 -7.66 -9.11 -2.47
C ASN A 2 -6.92 -8.01 -3.21
N ILE A 3 -6.10 -7.23 -2.51
CA ILE A 3 -5.25 -6.22 -3.14
C ILE A 3 -3.82 -6.63 -2.90
N VAL A 4 -3.10 -6.98 -3.95
CA VAL A 4 -1.69 -7.34 -3.86
C VAL A 4 -0.84 -6.15 -4.23
N VAL A 5 -0.05 -5.67 -3.27
CA VAL A 5 0.97 -4.65 -3.51
C VAL A 5 2.32 -5.36 -3.47
N ALA A 6 2.88 -5.66 -4.65
CA ALA A 6 4.15 -6.37 -4.80
C ALA A 6 5.28 -5.41 -5.15
N GLY A 7 6.42 -5.53 -4.48
CA GLY A 7 7.59 -4.70 -4.76
C GLY A 7 8.58 -4.64 -3.60
N ASP A 8 9.85 -4.81 -3.90
CA ASP A 8 10.95 -4.70 -2.93
C ASP A 8 11.31 -3.23 -2.66
N CYS A 9 10.45 -2.55 -1.89
CA CYS A 9 10.63 -1.16 -1.48
C CYS A 9 9.86 -0.82 -0.18
N GLU A 10 10.09 0.39 0.35
CA GLU A 10 9.50 0.89 1.61
C GLU A 10 8.04 1.35 1.46
N LYS A 11 7.14 0.43 1.09
CA LYS A 11 5.71 0.69 0.83
C LYS A 11 4.78 0.49 2.03
N HIS A 12 5.31 0.00 3.17
CA HIS A 12 4.53 -0.38 4.35
C HIS A 12 3.64 0.74 4.90
N ASP A 13 4.18 1.96 5.04
CA ASP A 13 3.43 3.12 5.54
C ASP A 13 2.26 3.47 4.61
N PHE A 14 2.48 3.35 3.31
CA PHE A 14 1.44 3.55 2.30
C PHE A 14 0.33 2.52 2.45
N ILE A 15 0.68 1.24 2.56
CA ILE A 15 -0.26 0.14 2.70
C ILE A 15 -1.08 0.28 3.99
N LEU A 16 -0.43 0.67 5.08
CA LEU A 16 -1.09 0.87 6.35
C LEU A 16 -2.07 2.04 6.32
N ALA A 17 -1.67 3.19 5.76
CA ALA A 17 -2.57 4.32 5.58
C ALA A 17 -3.79 3.94 4.71
N ALA A 18 -3.55 3.23 3.60
CA ALA A 18 -4.61 2.73 2.74
C ALA A 18 -5.56 1.77 3.49
N ALA A 19 -5.02 0.82 4.26
CA ALA A 19 -5.80 -0.13 5.04
C ALA A 19 -6.71 0.56 6.09
N ILE A 20 -6.19 1.57 6.81
CA ILE A 20 -6.97 2.35 7.78
C ILE A 20 -8.13 3.08 7.10
N LEU A 21 -7.86 3.70 5.95
CA LEU A 21 -8.87 4.44 5.21
C LEU A 21 -9.91 3.50 4.58
N LEU A 22 -9.51 2.34 4.06
CA LEU A 22 -10.44 1.32 3.56
C LEU A 22 -11.35 0.78 4.69
N LYS A 23 -10.77 0.46 5.85
CA LYS A 23 -11.52 0.05 7.06
C LYS A 23 -12.54 1.12 7.43
N GLY A 24 -12.11 2.38 7.48
CA GLY A 24 -12.96 3.51 7.82
C GLY A 24 -14.09 3.77 6.82
N TYR A 25 -13.86 3.52 5.52
CA TYR A 25 -14.86 3.75 4.47
C TYR A 25 -15.90 2.63 4.39
N TYR A 26 -15.44 1.38 4.29
CA TYR A 26 -16.32 0.23 4.14
C TYR A 26 -16.96 -0.20 5.46
N ASN A 27 -16.42 0.26 6.60
CA ASN A 27 -16.79 -0.20 7.93
C ASN A 27 -16.72 -1.74 8.04
N ASN A 28 -15.76 -2.32 7.32
CA ASN A 28 -15.47 -3.74 7.26
C ASN A 28 -14.15 -4.03 7.98
N ASP A 29 -13.95 -5.29 8.35
CA ASP A 29 -12.63 -5.75 8.76
C ASP A 29 -11.67 -5.71 7.57
N VAL A 30 -10.45 -5.28 7.88
CA VAL A 30 -9.34 -5.20 6.93
C VAL A 30 -8.16 -5.91 7.58
N MET A 31 -7.46 -6.70 6.79
CA MET A 31 -6.24 -7.39 7.23
C MET A 31 -5.10 -7.06 6.28
N ILE A 32 -3.91 -6.91 6.85
CA ILE A 32 -2.65 -6.86 6.11
C ILE A 32 -1.98 -8.23 6.25
N ILE A 33 -1.57 -8.80 5.12
CA ILE A 33 -0.71 -9.99 5.10
C ILE A 33 0.63 -9.58 4.51
N SER A 34 1.72 -9.89 5.19
CA SER A 34 3.06 -9.56 4.70
C SER A 34 4.00 -10.76 4.74
N ASP A 35 4.87 -10.88 3.75
CA ASP A 35 5.99 -11.81 3.75
C ASP A 35 7.22 -11.26 4.52
N ASN A 36 7.16 -10.00 4.97
CA ASN A 36 8.23 -9.34 5.69
C ASN A 36 7.80 -8.79 7.06
N HIS A 37 7.89 -9.64 8.07
CA HIS A 37 7.50 -9.33 9.46
C HIS A 37 8.22 -8.12 10.07
N ARG A 38 9.41 -7.75 9.59
CA ARG A 38 10.27 -6.74 10.25
C ARG A 38 9.63 -5.36 10.26
N HIS A 39 8.83 -5.04 9.25
CA HIS A 39 8.19 -3.73 9.14
C HIS A 39 6.93 -3.58 9.97
N TYR A 40 6.43 -4.69 10.56
CA TYR A 40 5.23 -4.71 11.39
C TYR A 40 5.46 -5.25 12.81
N GLN A 41 6.68 -5.68 13.12
CA GLN A 41 7.02 -6.38 14.38
C GLN A 41 6.61 -5.64 15.66
N TYR A 42 6.44 -4.31 15.60
CA TYR A 42 6.13 -3.46 16.73
C TYR A 42 4.61 -3.34 17.04
N PHE A 43 3.74 -3.92 16.21
CA PHE A 43 2.28 -3.87 16.39
C PHE A 43 1.69 -5.07 17.13
N ASP A 44 2.51 -6.07 17.49
CA ASP A 44 2.02 -7.31 18.13
C ASP A 44 0.82 -7.95 17.40
N GLY A 45 0.80 -7.83 16.06
CA GLY A 45 -0.24 -8.39 15.20
C GLY A 45 -1.49 -7.50 14.98
N GLU A 46 -1.59 -6.32 15.58
CA GLU A 46 -2.72 -5.39 15.32
C GLU A 46 -2.32 -3.90 15.41
N VAL A 47 -2.82 -3.10 14.47
CA VAL A 47 -2.66 -1.63 14.50
C VAL A 47 -3.96 -0.95 14.11
N SER A 48 -4.45 -0.02 14.94
CA SER A 48 -5.70 0.71 14.68
C SER A 48 -6.88 -0.20 14.27
N GLY A 49 -6.99 -1.40 14.88
CA GLY A 49 -8.01 -2.41 14.58
C GLY A 49 -7.80 -3.17 13.26
N ILE A 50 -6.62 -3.07 12.64
CA ILE A 50 -6.23 -3.83 11.45
C ILE A 50 -5.34 -4.98 11.90
N GLN A 51 -5.76 -6.21 11.61
CA GLN A 51 -4.92 -7.37 11.88
C GLN A 51 -3.77 -7.43 10.88
N ILE A 52 -2.58 -7.70 11.38
CA ILE A 52 -1.38 -7.92 10.57
C ILE A 52 -0.92 -9.37 10.77
N ARG A 53 -0.79 -10.12 9.68
CA ARG A 53 -0.39 -11.53 9.69
C ARG A 53 0.76 -11.80 8.73
N ASN A 54 1.55 -12.82 9.05
CA ASN A 54 2.64 -13.30 8.18
C ASN A 54 2.25 -14.55 7.38
N ALA A 55 0.99 -14.97 7.47
CA ALA A 55 0.47 -16.17 6.82
C ALA A 55 -1.01 -15.97 6.49
N GLU A 56 -1.47 -16.70 5.48
CA GLU A 56 -2.89 -16.76 5.11
C GLU A 56 -3.76 -17.14 6.30
N PRO A 57 -4.84 -16.39 6.58
CA PRO A 57 -5.83 -16.80 7.58
C PRO A 57 -6.57 -18.05 7.11
N LEU A 58 -7.20 -18.75 8.06
CA LEU A 58 -8.21 -19.74 7.73
C LEU A 58 -9.35 -19.05 6.97
N ALA A 59 -9.99 -19.76 6.04
CA ALA A 59 -11.07 -19.20 5.22
C ALA A 59 -12.21 -18.58 6.06
N ALA A 60 -12.48 -19.11 7.25
CA ALA A 60 -13.50 -18.60 8.16
C ALA A 60 -13.12 -17.26 8.84
N ASP A 61 -11.82 -16.94 8.90
CA ASP A 61 -11.29 -15.73 9.56
C ASP A 61 -10.84 -14.67 8.54
N ARG A 62 -11.08 -14.90 7.25
CA ARG A 62 -10.65 -14.01 6.17
C ARG A 62 -11.65 -12.85 6.05
N PRO A 63 -11.20 -11.59 6.23
CA PRO A 63 -12.10 -10.44 6.08
C PRO A 63 -12.40 -10.13 4.61
N ASP A 64 -13.38 -9.26 4.39
CA ASP A 64 -13.80 -8.83 3.05
C ASP A 64 -12.68 -8.12 2.28
N ILE A 65 -11.72 -7.50 2.96
CA ILE A 65 -10.60 -6.78 2.36
C ILE A 65 -9.28 -7.27 2.95
N VAL A 66 -8.41 -7.78 2.09
CA VAL A 66 -7.06 -8.21 2.45
C VAL A 66 -6.05 -7.46 1.58
N LEU A 67 -5.13 -6.74 2.22
CA LEU A 67 -3.99 -6.09 1.56
C LEU A 67 -2.75 -6.96 1.75
N TYR A 68 -2.14 -7.37 0.65
CA TYR A 68 -0.87 -8.08 0.67
C TYR A 68 0.26 -7.08 0.50
N ASP A 69 1.07 -6.92 1.54
CA ASP A 69 2.35 -6.23 1.47
C ASP A 69 3.46 -7.23 1.17
N TRP A 70 3.76 -7.38 -0.12
CA TRP A 70 4.60 -8.47 -0.61
C TRP A 70 5.93 -7.95 -1.17
N HIS A 71 7.05 -8.41 -0.62
CA HIS A 71 8.40 -7.98 -1.01
C HIS A 71 9.08 -8.98 -1.94
N HIS A 72 8.86 -10.27 -1.72
CA HIS A 72 9.58 -11.32 -2.42
C HIS A 72 8.62 -12.11 -3.31
N GLY A 73 8.79 -11.94 -4.62
CA GLY A 73 7.95 -12.61 -5.63
C GLY A 73 6.48 -12.16 -5.57
N TYR A 74 5.57 -13.12 -5.69
CA TYR A 74 4.12 -12.88 -5.76
C TYR A 74 3.35 -13.97 -4.98
N PRO A 75 2.29 -13.63 -4.22
CA PRO A 75 1.50 -14.63 -3.52
C PRO A 75 0.70 -15.52 -4.49
N GLU A 76 0.74 -16.83 -4.29
CA GLU A 76 0.02 -17.81 -5.12
C GLU A 76 -1.39 -18.12 -4.59
N GLY A 77 -2.26 -18.63 -5.48
CA GLY A 77 -3.58 -19.16 -5.08
C GLY A 77 -4.63 -18.11 -4.73
N LEU A 78 -4.40 -16.85 -5.11
CA LEU A 78 -5.40 -15.78 -5.01
C LEU A 78 -6.32 -15.81 -6.22
N GLU A 79 -7.60 -15.53 -5.97
CA GLU A 79 -8.62 -15.33 -7.00
C GLU A 79 -9.10 -13.86 -6.96
N ASP A 80 -9.44 -13.33 -8.14
CA ASP A 80 -9.97 -11.99 -8.38
C ASP A 80 -9.19 -10.85 -7.70
N GLU A 81 -7.86 -10.95 -7.70
CA GLU A 81 -6.97 -9.98 -7.06
C GLU A 81 -6.75 -8.71 -7.89
N GLN A 82 -6.70 -7.57 -7.20
CA GLN A 82 -6.21 -6.31 -7.76
C GLN A 82 -4.69 -6.29 -7.62
N ILE A 83 -3.99 -6.29 -8.76
CA ILE A 83 -2.53 -6.31 -8.81
C ILE A 83 -1.99 -4.89 -8.84
N VAL A 84 -1.15 -4.55 -7.89
CA VAL A 84 -0.44 -3.27 -7.79
C VAL A 84 1.03 -3.57 -7.63
N PHE A 85 1.87 -2.93 -8.44
CA PHE A 85 3.31 -2.99 -8.24
C PHE A 85 3.79 -1.74 -7.53
N ALA A 86 4.89 -1.84 -6.80
CA ALA A 86 5.55 -0.73 -6.13
C ALA A 86 7.05 -0.77 -6.42
N THR A 87 7.66 0.40 -6.59
CA THR A 87 9.10 0.52 -6.84
C THR A 87 9.64 1.83 -6.27
N SER A 88 10.94 1.87 -6.06
CA SER A 88 11.72 3.11 -5.96
C SER A 88 12.59 3.29 -7.22
N TYR A 89 13.50 4.27 -7.20
CA TYR A 89 14.53 4.42 -8.24
C TYR A 89 15.74 3.51 -8.03
N GLU A 90 15.77 2.75 -6.93
CA GLU A 90 16.83 1.79 -6.69
C GLU A 90 16.77 0.67 -7.73
N ARG A 91 17.95 0.27 -8.21
CA ARG A 91 18.07 -0.75 -9.25
C ARG A 91 17.39 -2.06 -8.86
N GLN A 92 17.56 -2.50 -7.61
CA GLN A 92 16.97 -3.75 -7.11
C GLN A 92 15.43 -3.70 -7.13
N ALA A 93 14.84 -2.58 -6.68
CA ALA A 93 13.40 -2.40 -6.71
C ALA A 93 12.84 -2.43 -8.14
N MET A 94 13.56 -1.82 -9.09
CA MET A 94 13.18 -1.85 -10.50
C MET A 94 13.31 -3.24 -11.13
N GLU A 95 14.43 -3.93 -10.90
CA GLU A 95 14.64 -5.30 -11.38
C GLU A 95 13.55 -6.25 -10.85
N HIS A 96 13.05 -6.03 -9.64
CA HIS A 96 11.93 -6.80 -9.10
C HIS A 96 10.61 -6.57 -9.85
N VAL A 97 10.33 -5.33 -10.29
CA VAL A 97 9.18 -5.05 -11.15
C VAL A 97 9.33 -5.74 -12.52
N ASP A 98 10.53 -5.76 -13.09
CA ASP A 98 10.79 -6.50 -14.34
C ASP A 98 10.50 -8.00 -14.18
N GLU A 99 10.96 -8.62 -13.09
CA GLU A 99 10.69 -10.03 -12.78
C GLU A 99 9.19 -10.34 -12.66
N LEU A 100 8.42 -9.43 -12.04
CA LEU A 100 6.97 -9.57 -11.93
C LEU A 100 6.27 -9.42 -13.29
N LEU A 101 6.74 -8.51 -14.14
CA LEU A 101 6.24 -8.33 -15.51
C LEU A 101 6.55 -9.54 -16.39
N ASP A 102 7.73 -10.16 -16.24
CA ASP A 102 8.13 -11.37 -16.97
C ASP A 102 7.24 -12.58 -16.65
N GLN A 103 6.64 -12.61 -15.45
CA GLN A 103 5.60 -13.57 -15.07
C GLN A 103 4.24 -13.28 -15.74
N LYS A 104 4.18 -12.33 -16.68
CA LYS A 104 2.97 -11.86 -17.39
C LYS A 104 1.88 -11.31 -16.48
N ARG A 105 2.26 -10.84 -15.29
CA ARG A 105 1.38 -10.12 -14.36
C ARG A 105 1.40 -8.65 -14.75
N ILE A 106 0.30 -8.13 -15.29
CA ILE A 106 0.18 -6.71 -15.61
C ILE A 106 -0.53 -6.03 -14.43
N PRO A 107 0.11 -5.08 -13.74
CA PRO A 107 -0.52 -4.39 -12.62
C PRO A 107 -1.56 -3.38 -13.13
N ALA A 108 -2.62 -3.20 -12.36
CA ALA A 108 -3.58 -2.11 -12.56
C ALA A 108 -2.96 -0.74 -12.26
N LEU A 109 -1.97 -0.71 -11.36
CA LEU A 109 -1.32 0.52 -10.87
C LEU A 109 0.14 0.25 -10.54
N LEU A 110 1.04 1.19 -10.88
CA LEU A 110 2.39 1.25 -10.34
C LEU A 110 2.52 2.39 -9.34
N ILE A 111 2.96 2.07 -8.13
CA ILE A 111 3.32 3.04 -7.09
C ILE A 111 4.82 3.31 -7.20
N VAL A 112 5.18 4.59 -7.36
CA VAL A 112 6.58 5.03 -7.40
C VAL A 112 6.88 5.81 -6.13
N ILE A 113 7.73 5.24 -5.29
CA ILE A 113 8.27 5.89 -4.10
C ILE A 113 9.51 6.65 -4.53
N GLU A 114 9.35 7.95 -4.76
CA GLU A 114 10.42 8.79 -5.29
C GLU A 114 11.41 9.15 -4.19
N GLU A 115 12.68 9.33 -4.55
CA GLU A 115 13.70 9.90 -3.68
C GLU A 115 14.13 11.27 -4.23
N GLU A 116 14.67 12.14 -3.38
CA GLU A 116 15.26 13.41 -3.83
C GLU A 116 16.53 13.15 -4.66
N CYS A 117 16.33 12.78 -5.93
CA CYS A 117 17.37 12.44 -6.88
C CYS A 117 17.10 13.11 -8.24
N GLY A 118 18.02 12.92 -9.20
CA GLY A 118 17.88 13.46 -10.56
C GLY A 118 16.88 12.68 -11.43
N LEU A 119 16.34 11.56 -10.93
CA LEU A 119 15.33 10.76 -11.61
C LEU A 119 13.94 11.22 -11.14
N GLY A 120 12.97 11.14 -12.05
CA GLY A 120 11.60 11.55 -11.80
C GLY A 120 10.63 10.62 -12.53
N LEU A 121 9.34 10.80 -12.31
CA LEU A 121 8.29 9.94 -12.89
C LEU A 121 8.41 9.72 -14.42
N LYS A 122 8.92 10.72 -15.17
CA LYS A 122 9.21 10.59 -16.61
C LYS A 122 10.16 9.44 -16.97
N TYR A 123 11.11 9.13 -16.08
CA TYR A 123 12.02 8.01 -16.25
C TYR A 123 11.25 6.68 -16.15
N VAL A 124 10.38 6.56 -15.15
CA VAL A 124 9.50 5.40 -14.95
C VAL A 124 8.52 5.24 -16.11
N ASP A 125 7.94 6.33 -16.61
CA ASP A 125 7.04 6.30 -17.77
C ASP A 125 7.72 5.75 -19.02
N ARG A 126 8.99 6.09 -19.21
CA ARG A 126 9.78 5.57 -20.33
C ARG A 126 10.16 4.11 -20.12
N TYR A 127 10.44 3.71 -18.89
CA TYR A 127 10.93 2.38 -18.55
C TYR A 127 9.81 1.33 -18.52
N TYR A 128 8.64 1.68 -17.95
CA TYR A 128 7.44 0.85 -17.89
C TYR A 128 6.29 1.48 -18.69
N PRO A 129 6.39 1.53 -20.05
CA PRO A 129 5.35 2.11 -20.88
C PRO A 129 4.07 1.26 -20.92
N VAL A 130 4.17 -0.03 -20.56
CA VAL A 130 3.03 -0.95 -20.54
C VAL A 130 2.10 -0.73 -19.35
N ILE A 131 2.56 -0.06 -18.29
CA ILE A 131 1.76 0.24 -17.10
C ILE A 131 1.17 1.64 -17.27
N THR A 132 -0.14 1.72 -17.47
CA THR A 132 -0.82 2.97 -17.84
C THR A 132 -1.10 3.87 -16.65
N SER A 133 -1.46 3.30 -15.49
CA SER A 133 -1.68 4.09 -14.28
C SER A 133 -0.46 4.07 -13.38
N LYS A 134 -0.03 5.26 -12.96
CA LYS A 134 1.08 5.44 -12.04
C LYS A 134 0.74 6.53 -11.04
N ILE A 135 0.98 6.24 -9.78
CA ILE A 135 0.94 7.24 -8.71
C ILE A 135 2.33 7.36 -8.13
N SER A 136 2.68 8.53 -7.65
CA SER A 136 3.96 8.74 -7.01
C SER A 136 3.85 9.67 -5.82
N TYR A 137 4.78 9.50 -4.92
CA TYR A 137 4.98 10.35 -3.76
C TYR A 137 6.48 10.34 -3.44
N ILE A 138 7.01 11.39 -2.81
CA ILE A 138 8.46 11.49 -2.51
C ILE A 138 8.81 10.46 -1.41
N THR A 139 9.96 10.42 -0.77
CA THR A 139 10.17 9.70 0.49
C THR A 139 10.80 10.68 1.44
N SER A 140 10.43 10.63 2.70
CA SER A 140 10.89 11.60 3.69
C SER A 140 11.21 10.87 4.99
N ALA A 141 12.37 11.14 5.58
CA ALA A 141 12.74 10.55 6.87
C ALA A 141 11.79 11.01 7.99
N GLU A 142 11.18 12.20 7.84
CA GLU A 142 10.16 12.75 8.73
C GLU A 142 8.78 12.09 8.54
N ARG A 143 8.63 11.23 7.53
CA ARG A 143 7.37 10.63 7.10
C ARG A 143 6.92 9.43 7.88
N ARG A 144 7.85 8.72 8.54
CA ARG A 144 7.53 7.50 9.28
C ARG A 144 6.30 7.81 10.09
N ILE A 145 5.19 7.15 9.73
CA ILE A 145 3.91 7.38 10.37
C ILE A 145 4.19 7.38 11.87
N ASP A 146 3.93 8.50 12.54
CA ASP A 146 4.36 8.65 13.93
C ASP A 146 3.55 7.64 14.76
N TRP A 147 4.25 6.57 15.15
CA TRP A 147 3.69 5.42 15.82
C TRP A 147 3.45 5.81 17.26
N GLY A 148 2.18 5.91 17.64
CA GLY A 148 1.83 6.02 19.05
C GLY A 148 2.36 4.80 19.81
N HIS A 149 2.92 5.02 21.00
CA HIS A 149 3.34 3.92 21.90
C HIS A 149 2.18 2.98 22.31
N ASP A 150 0.95 3.36 22.00
CA ASP A 150 -0.31 2.67 22.24
C ASP A 150 -0.84 1.90 21.00
N GLY A 151 -0.01 1.71 19.96
CA GLY A 151 -0.38 0.87 18.79
C GLY A 151 -1.25 1.60 17.76
N ARG A 152 -1.10 2.93 17.69
CA ARG A 152 -1.93 3.84 16.90
C ARG A 152 -1.12 4.64 15.88
N VAL A 153 -1.81 5.16 14.87
CA VAL A 153 -1.22 5.74 13.66
C VAL A 153 -1.66 7.18 13.47
N ASN A 154 -0.70 8.11 13.50
CA ASN A 154 -0.97 9.51 13.21
C ASN A 154 -1.07 9.77 11.69
N LEU A 155 -2.30 9.97 11.20
CA LEU A 155 -2.59 10.27 9.79
C LEU A 155 -2.41 11.75 9.39
N LYS A 156 -1.59 12.50 10.12
CA LYS A 156 -1.14 13.84 9.75
C LYS A 156 0.07 13.75 8.81
N VAL A 157 -0.22 13.36 7.58
CA VAL A 157 0.78 13.12 6.51
C VAL A 157 0.93 14.29 5.54
N GLU A 158 2.03 14.27 4.77
CA GLU A 158 2.30 15.23 3.69
C GLU A 158 1.28 15.15 2.55
N LYS A 159 1.20 16.22 1.75
CA LYS A 159 0.16 16.39 0.73
C LYS A 159 0.33 15.45 -0.46
N ASP A 160 1.56 15.22 -0.90
CA ASP A 160 1.90 14.31 -1.99
C ASP A 160 1.54 12.86 -1.61
N PHE A 161 1.95 12.42 -0.42
CA PHE A 161 1.62 11.10 0.12
C PHE A 161 0.09 10.92 0.25
N ALA A 162 -0.60 11.87 0.87
CA ALA A 162 -2.07 11.84 0.93
C ALA A 162 -2.69 11.79 -0.47
N GLY A 163 -2.10 12.51 -1.44
CA GLY A 163 -2.50 12.49 -2.85
C GLY A 163 -2.41 11.09 -3.44
N ALA A 164 -1.24 10.45 -3.35
CA ALA A 164 -1.02 9.10 -3.85
C ALA A 164 -1.97 8.08 -3.18
N VAL A 165 -2.16 8.15 -1.86
CA VAL A 165 -3.13 7.29 -1.16
C VAL A 165 -4.55 7.53 -1.65
N ASN A 166 -4.95 8.77 -1.94
CA ASN A 166 -6.28 9.05 -2.51
C ASN A 166 -6.47 8.40 -3.87
N ASP A 167 -5.46 8.52 -4.74
CA ASP A 167 -5.53 7.98 -6.09
C ASP A 167 -5.61 6.44 -6.04
N PHE A 168 -4.85 5.80 -5.15
CA PHE A 168 -4.99 4.36 -4.87
C PHE A 168 -6.38 3.99 -4.34
N LEU A 169 -6.93 4.75 -3.39
CA LEU A 169 -8.28 4.49 -2.86
C LEU A 169 -9.35 4.63 -3.94
N MET A 170 -9.20 5.57 -4.88
CA MET A 170 -10.13 5.77 -5.99
C MET A 170 -10.00 4.68 -7.05
N GLU A 171 -8.78 4.33 -7.45
CA GLU A 171 -8.52 3.41 -8.57
C GLU A 171 -8.61 1.94 -8.18
N ILE A 172 -8.06 1.57 -7.03
CA ILE A 172 -7.97 0.18 -6.56
C ILE A 172 -9.03 -0.08 -5.49
N GLY A 173 -9.20 0.86 -4.56
CA GLY A 173 -10.15 0.76 -3.46
C GLY A 173 -11.61 1.05 -3.83
N ASN A 174 -11.88 1.51 -5.06
CA ASN A 174 -13.21 1.94 -5.53
C ASN A 174 -13.91 3.00 -4.64
N VAL A 175 -13.15 3.80 -3.90
CA VAL A 175 -13.68 4.86 -3.03
C VAL A 175 -14.03 6.10 -3.88
N PRO A 176 -15.28 6.59 -3.85
CA PRO A 176 -15.64 7.78 -4.60
C PRO A 176 -14.88 9.04 -4.14
N LYS A 177 -14.40 9.83 -5.09
CA LYS A 177 -13.67 11.08 -4.84
C LYS A 177 -14.35 12.04 -3.85
N HIS A 178 -15.69 12.08 -3.85
CA HIS A 178 -16.46 12.98 -2.99
C HIS A 178 -16.43 12.59 -1.51
N ASP A 179 -16.09 11.34 -1.20
CA ASP A 179 -16.00 10.81 0.17
C ASP A 179 -14.60 10.92 0.75
N ILE A 180 -13.56 10.94 -0.09
CA ILE A 180 -12.13 11.00 0.31
C ILE A 180 -11.86 12.07 1.38
N LYS A 181 -12.35 13.31 1.17
CA LYS A 181 -12.12 14.40 2.13
C LYS A 181 -12.72 14.10 3.51
N LYS A 182 -13.94 13.55 3.55
CA LYS A 182 -14.61 13.18 4.79
C LYS A 182 -13.90 12.01 5.46
N LEU A 183 -13.41 11.06 4.66
CA LEU A 183 -12.68 9.89 5.14
C LEU A 183 -11.40 10.28 5.88
N TRP A 184 -10.56 11.15 5.30
CA TRP A 184 -9.38 11.68 6.00
C TRP A 184 -9.72 12.46 7.26
N GLN A 185 -10.78 13.29 7.22
CA GLN A 185 -11.22 14.03 8.42
C GLN A 185 -11.67 13.09 9.53
N TYR A 186 -12.38 12.02 9.17
CA TYR A 186 -12.83 10.99 10.09
C TYR A 186 -11.64 10.21 10.66
N ALA A 187 -10.75 9.72 9.79
CA ALA A 187 -9.57 8.96 10.19
C ALA A 187 -8.58 9.78 11.02
N ARG A 188 -8.48 11.10 10.82
CA ARG A 188 -7.67 11.98 11.70
C ARG A 188 -8.34 12.30 13.04
N LYS A 189 -9.68 12.31 13.10
CA LYS A 189 -10.43 12.54 14.35
C LYS A 189 -10.53 11.28 15.20
N ARG A 190 -10.60 10.13 14.54
CA ARG A 190 -10.59 8.79 15.12
C ARG A 190 -9.22 8.12 15.05
N GLY A 191 -8.20 8.87 14.65
CA GLY A 191 -6.81 8.59 15.01
C GLY A 191 -6.69 8.81 16.51
N GLU A 192 -7.40 7.95 17.24
CA GLU A 192 -6.83 7.20 18.34
C GLU A 192 -5.40 6.84 17.98
#